data_AF-A0A0G4MDJ7-F1
#
_entry.id   AF-A0A0G4MDJ7-F1
#
_cell.length_a   1.000
_cell.length_b   1.000
_cell.length_c   1.000
_cell.angle_alpha   90.00
_cell.angle_beta   90.00
_cell.angle_gamma   90.00
#
_symmetry.space_group_name_H-M   'P 1'
#
loop_
_entity.id
_entity.type
_entity.pdbx_description
1 polymer ?
#
loop_
_entity_poly.entity_id
_entity_poly.type
_entity_poly.pdbx_seq_one_letter_code
_entity_poly.pdbx_strand_id
1 'polypeptide(L)'
;MNIDPQEKMITKERLEKYIVRKAFDTSDDPSAEPYLPEKILWRQKEQFSDGVGYGWIDALKDNAEKHVTDEMMKNPKPEWGNDIPDSKEAYWYRTMFDEHFPASCASTVVRWTPTWSKQTDPSGRAIAIHEQ
;
A
#
# COMPACT_ATOMS: atom_id res chain seq x y z
N MET A 1 1.07 -23.08 2.42
CA MET A 1 -0.19 -22.40 2.80
C MET A 1 -1.03 -23.15 3.84
N ASN A 2 -0.65 -24.37 4.25
CA ASN A 2 -1.46 -25.28 5.08
C ASN A 2 -1.44 -24.99 6.60
N ILE A 3 -0.90 -23.84 7.00
CA ILE A 3 -0.97 -23.37 8.40
C ILE A 3 -2.38 -22.83 8.64
N ASP A 4 -2.94 -23.13 9.81
CA ASP A 4 -4.23 -22.61 10.26
C ASP A 4 -4.30 -21.08 10.03
N PRO A 5 -5.30 -20.58 9.28
CA PRO A 5 -5.50 -19.15 9.09
C PRO A 5 -5.59 -18.36 10.39
N GLN A 6 -6.10 -18.94 11.48
CA GLN A 6 -6.19 -18.28 12.78
C GLN A 6 -4.82 -17.84 13.30
N GLU A 7 -3.77 -18.63 13.04
CA GLU A 7 -2.40 -18.30 13.45
C GLU A 7 -1.77 -17.15 12.64
N LYS A 8 -2.43 -16.73 11.55
CA LYS A 8 -2.00 -15.60 10.70
C LYS A 8 -2.71 -14.30 11.05
N MET A 9 -3.75 -14.37 11.88
CA MET A 9 -4.56 -13.21 12.26
C MET A 9 -3.82 -12.31 13.25
N ILE A 10 -4.03 -11.00 13.09
CA ILE A 10 -3.52 -9.97 13.99
C ILE A 10 -4.48 -9.89 15.19
N THR A 11 -3.93 -9.86 16.40
CA THR A 11 -4.70 -9.65 17.63
C THR A 11 -4.07 -8.51 18.43
N LYS A 12 -4.63 -8.16 19.59
CA LYS A 12 -4.03 -7.14 20.47
C LYS A 12 -2.64 -7.55 20.98
N GLU A 13 -2.38 -8.85 21.01
CA GLU A 13 -1.14 -9.46 21.51
C GLU A 13 -0.20 -9.90 20.37
N ARG A 14 -0.68 -9.95 19.13
CA ARG A 14 0.05 -10.46 17.96
C ARG A 14 0.07 -9.45 16.83
N LEU A 15 1.24 -8.89 16.56
CA LEU A 15 1.48 -8.00 15.42
C LEU A 15 1.39 -8.74 14.07
N GLU A 16 1.36 -7.98 12.98
CA GLU A 16 1.32 -8.55 11.64
C GLU A 16 2.49 -9.50 11.38
N LYS A 17 2.18 -10.61 10.71
CA LYS A 17 3.15 -11.68 10.42
C LYS A 17 3.77 -12.31 11.68
N TYR A 18 3.09 -12.25 12.83
CA TYR A 18 3.54 -12.83 14.09
C TYR A 18 4.16 -14.22 13.94
N ILE A 19 3.46 -15.16 13.29
CA ILE A 19 3.93 -16.54 13.14
C ILE A 19 5.28 -16.64 12.41
N VAL A 20 5.51 -15.78 11.41
CA VAL A 20 6.80 -15.74 10.70
C VAL A 20 7.86 -15.16 11.62
N ARG A 21 7.56 -14.08 12.34
CA ARG A 21 8.50 -13.47 13.29
C ARG A 21 8.89 -14.45 14.40
N LYS A 22 7.91 -15.13 15.00
CA LYS A 22 8.14 -16.13 16.05
C LYS A 22 8.96 -17.32 15.56
N ALA A 23 8.84 -17.71 14.29
CA ALA A 23 9.68 -18.78 13.72
C ALA A 23 11.18 -18.43 13.63
N PHE A 24 11.55 -17.15 13.72
CA PHE A 24 12.93 -16.66 13.75
C PHE A 24 13.32 -16.07 15.12
N ASP A 25 12.43 -16.15 16.11
CA ASP A 25 12.70 -15.73 17.48
C ASP A 25 13.37 -16.89 18.23
N THR A 26 14.63 -16.70 18.61
CA THR A 26 15.42 -17.70 19.34
C THR A 26 15.54 -17.41 20.82
N SER A 27 14.75 -16.47 21.36
CA SER A 27 14.83 -16.07 22.77
C SER A 27 14.56 -17.20 23.78
N ASP A 28 13.93 -18.28 23.34
CA ASP A 28 13.66 -19.49 24.12
C ASP A 28 14.75 -20.57 24.03
N ASP A 29 15.76 -20.40 23.16
CA ASP A 29 16.92 -21.27 23.04
C ASP A 29 18.21 -20.53 23.47
N PRO A 30 18.73 -20.77 24.70
CA PRO A 30 19.93 -20.12 25.21
C PRO A 30 21.21 -20.42 24.41
N SER A 31 21.19 -21.45 23.55
CA SER A 31 22.33 -21.86 22.73
C SER A 31 22.31 -21.26 21.32
N ALA A 32 21.19 -20.67 20.92
CA ALA A 32 21.01 -20.11 19.59
C ALA A 32 21.35 -18.62 19.55
N GLU A 33 22.08 -18.21 18.51
CA GLU A 33 22.30 -16.79 18.23
C GLU A 33 21.09 -16.16 17.53
N PRO A 34 20.66 -14.95 17.91
CA PRO A 34 19.56 -14.26 17.24
C PRO A 34 19.84 -13.99 15.76
N TYR A 35 18.88 -14.34 14.89
CA TYR A 35 18.97 -14.05 13.44
C TYR A 35 18.88 -12.57 13.12
N LEU A 36 18.12 -11.81 13.92
CA LEU A 36 17.89 -10.38 13.77
C LEU A 36 17.91 -9.71 15.14
N PRO A 37 18.32 -8.43 15.24
CA PRO A 37 18.10 -7.66 16.46
C PRO A 37 16.61 -7.63 16.82
N GLU A 38 16.28 -7.74 18.10
CA GLU A 38 14.90 -7.79 18.61
C GLU A 38 14.04 -6.64 18.07
N LYS A 39 14.58 -5.41 18.09
CA LYS A 39 13.93 -4.21 17.56
C LYS A 39 13.60 -4.26 16.07
N ILE A 40 14.26 -5.13 15.29
CA ILE A 40 13.97 -5.36 13.87
C ILE A 40 12.98 -6.51 13.71
N LEU A 41 13.19 -7.61 14.43
CA LEU A 41 12.32 -8.79 14.39
C LEU A 41 10.88 -8.45 14.76
N TRP A 42 10.69 -7.55 15.72
CA TRP A 42 9.37 -7.13 16.22
C TRP A 42 8.96 -5.72 15.81
N ARG A 43 9.66 -5.11 14.84
CA ARG A 43 9.28 -3.81 14.29
C ARG A 43 7.92 -3.86 13.60
N GLN A 44 7.03 -2.93 13.93
CA GLN A 44 5.76 -2.76 13.23
C GLN A 44 5.99 -2.49 11.74
N LYS A 45 5.12 -3.07 10.91
CA LYS A 45 5.15 -2.88 9.47
C LYS A 45 4.71 -1.45 9.12
N GLU A 46 5.66 -0.65 8.68
CA GLU A 46 5.38 0.62 8.01
C GLU A 46 4.74 0.43 6.64
N GLN A 47 3.89 1.35 6.20
CA GLN A 47 3.47 1.37 4.79
C GLN A 47 4.67 1.71 3.89
N PHE A 48 4.67 1.18 2.67
CA PHE A 48 5.84 1.28 1.77
C PHE A 48 6.26 2.71 1.50
N SER A 49 5.29 3.61 1.39
CA SER A 49 5.54 5.01 1.11
C SER A 49 6.10 5.78 2.30
N ASP A 50 5.76 5.39 3.53
CA ASP A 50 6.29 6.00 4.75
C ASP A 50 7.69 5.49 5.05
N GLY A 51 7.95 4.23 4.72
CA GLY A 51 9.29 3.63 4.82
C GLY A 51 10.31 4.20 3.83
N VAL A 52 9.87 4.78 2.70
CA VAL A 52 10.77 5.45 1.73
C VAL A 52 11.04 6.91 2.14
N GLY A 53 10.04 7.58 2.71
CA GLY A 53 10.18 8.92 3.26
C GLY A 53 8.95 9.79 3.00
N TYR A 54 8.58 10.61 3.99
CA TYR A 54 7.34 11.39 3.94
C TYR A 54 7.25 12.35 2.74
N GLY A 55 8.37 12.91 2.28
CA GLY A 55 8.38 13.79 1.12
C GLY A 55 8.12 13.11 -0.23
N TRP A 56 8.17 11.78 -0.33
CA TRP A 56 8.04 11.10 -1.63
C TRP A 56 6.62 11.19 -2.20
N ILE A 57 5.60 10.90 -1.39
CA ILE A 57 4.20 11.02 -1.83
C ILE A 57 3.85 12.48 -2.11
N ASP A 58 4.31 13.40 -1.28
CA ASP A 58 4.01 14.82 -1.45
C ASP A 58 4.59 15.30 -2.79
N ALA A 59 5.83 14.89 -3.11
CA ALA A 59 6.43 15.17 -4.42
C ALA A 59 5.64 14.56 -5.60
N LEU A 60 5.06 13.37 -5.46
CA LEU A 60 4.22 12.76 -6.49
C LEU A 60 2.92 13.54 -6.68
N LYS A 61 2.26 13.96 -5.60
CA LYS A 61 1.04 14.79 -5.64
C LYS A 61 1.32 16.16 -6.26
N ASP A 62 2.39 16.81 -5.83
CA ASP A 62 2.86 18.10 -6.37
C ASP A 62 3.20 17.99 -7.86
N ASN A 63 3.77 16.87 -8.29
CA ASN A 63 4.07 16.68 -9.70
C ASN A 63 2.81 16.40 -10.52
N ALA A 64 1.89 15.58 -10.02
CA ALA A 64 0.61 15.33 -10.68
C ALA A 64 -0.20 16.62 -10.86
N GLU A 65 -0.18 17.52 -9.88
CA GLU A 65 -0.84 18.83 -9.92
C GLU A 65 -0.34 19.72 -11.09
N LYS A 66 0.92 19.54 -11.53
CA LYS A 66 1.48 20.25 -12.68
C LYS A 66 1.00 19.70 -14.03
N HIS A 67 0.58 18.43 -14.06
CA HIS A 67 0.21 17.73 -15.29
C HIS A 67 -1.32 17.58 -15.47
N VAL A 68 -2.08 17.62 -14.38
CA VAL A 68 -3.54 17.40 -14.41
C VAL A 68 -4.24 18.59 -13.78
N THR A 69 -5.04 19.29 -14.58
CA THR A 69 -5.80 20.47 -14.15
C THR A 69 -7.16 20.07 -13.56
N ASP A 70 -7.78 20.97 -12.80
CA ASP A 70 -9.16 20.78 -12.32
C ASP A 70 -10.17 20.64 -13.47
N GLU A 71 -9.90 21.26 -14.62
CA GLU A 71 -10.74 21.15 -15.81
C GLU A 71 -10.65 19.74 -16.43
N MET A 72 -9.46 19.15 -16.46
CA MET A 72 -9.28 17.75 -16.89
C MET A 72 -10.01 16.78 -15.97
N MET A 73 -10.00 17.03 -14.66
CA MET A 73 -10.76 16.22 -13.68
C MET A 73 -12.28 16.34 -13.87
N LYS A 74 -12.78 17.53 -14.23
CA LYS A 74 -14.21 17.75 -14.51
C LYS A 74 -14.67 17.14 -15.83
N ASN A 75 -13.76 16.99 -16.78
CA ASN A 75 -14.03 16.47 -18.13
C ASN A 75 -13.16 15.23 -18.41
N PRO A 76 -13.40 14.10 -17.71
CA PRO A 76 -12.64 12.89 -17.94
C PRO A 76 -12.91 12.31 -19.34
N LYS A 77 -11.97 11.52 -19.84
CA LYS A 77 -12.10 10.87 -21.15
C LYS A 77 -13.30 9.91 -21.17
N PRO A 78 -14.27 10.05 -22.09
CA PRO A 78 -15.46 9.19 -22.13
C PRO A 78 -15.15 7.69 -22.25
N GLU A 79 -14.06 7.34 -22.94
CA GLU A 79 -13.61 5.96 -23.15
C GLU A 79 -13.18 5.24 -21.86
N TRP A 80 -12.96 5.95 -20.75
CA TRP A 80 -12.66 5.34 -19.46
C TRP A 80 -13.90 4.71 -18.79
N GLY A 81 -15.11 5.07 -19.21
CA GLY A 81 -16.36 4.49 -18.70
C GLY A 81 -16.48 4.65 -17.18
N ASN A 82 -16.46 3.52 -16.45
CA ASN A 82 -16.58 3.50 -14.99
C ASN A 82 -15.22 3.56 -14.26
N ASP A 83 -14.10 3.51 -15.00
CA ASP A 83 -12.74 3.49 -14.44
C ASP A 83 -12.13 4.91 -14.47
N ILE A 84 -12.89 5.88 -13.96
CA ILE A 84 -12.51 7.29 -13.96
C ILE A 84 -11.67 7.56 -12.69
N PRO A 85 -10.44 8.10 -12.83
CA PRO A 85 -9.62 8.50 -11.70
C PRO A 85 -10.30 9.59 -10.84
N ASP A 86 -10.26 9.41 -9.52
CA ASP A 86 -10.86 10.32 -8.53
C ASP A 86 -9.85 11.31 -7.92
N SER A 87 -8.58 11.24 -8.35
CA SER A 87 -7.50 12.12 -7.94
C SER A 87 -6.59 12.46 -9.12
N LYS A 88 -5.91 13.61 -9.05
CA LYS A 88 -4.97 14.06 -10.09
C LYS A 88 -3.79 13.11 -10.25
N GLU A 89 -3.31 12.53 -9.15
CA GLU A 89 -2.24 11.52 -9.17
C GLU A 89 -2.67 10.28 -9.96
N ALA A 90 -3.86 9.73 -9.66
CA ALA A 90 -4.40 8.59 -10.41
C ALA A 90 -4.68 8.94 -11.88
N TYR A 91 -5.17 10.15 -12.16
CA TYR A 91 -5.37 10.64 -13.54
C TYR A 91 -4.05 10.67 -14.30
N TRP A 92 -3.00 11.19 -13.68
CA TRP A 92 -1.67 11.28 -14.28
C TRP A 92 -1.09 9.90 -14.60
N TYR A 93 -1.26 8.92 -13.70
CA TYR A 93 -0.89 7.54 -13.98
C TYR A 93 -1.76 6.92 -15.08
N ARG A 94 -3.06 7.21 -15.11
CA ARG A 94 -3.95 6.72 -16.15
C ARG A 94 -3.57 7.25 -17.53
N THR A 95 -3.14 8.50 -17.65
CA THR A 95 -2.65 9.04 -18.92
C THR A 95 -1.39 8.33 -19.39
N MET A 96 -0.42 8.05 -18.50
CA MET A 96 0.77 7.26 -18.86
C MET A 96 0.40 5.83 -19.26
N PHE A 97 -0.56 5.22 -18.57
CA PHE A 97 -1.04 3.88 -18.93
C PHE A 97 -1.64 3.86 -20.34
N ASP A 98 -2.51 4.81 -20.67
CA ASP A 98 -3.12 4.93 -22.00
C ASP A 98 -2.08 5.17 -23.11
N GLU A 99 -0.95 5.84 -22.80
CA GLU A 99 0.15 6.03 -23.75
C GLU A 99 0.91 4.73 -24.05
N HIS A 100 1.02 3.83 -23.08
CA HIS A 100 1.82 2.61 -23.19
C HIS A 100 1.01 1.36 -23.55
N PHE A 101 -0.27 1.32 -23.20
CA PHE A 101 -1.08 0.12 -23.29
C PHE A 101 -2.43 0.38 -24.00
N PRO A 102 -2.91 -0.59 -24.79
CA PRO A 102 -4.25 -0.49 -25.38
C PRO A 102 -5.32 -0.53 -24.29
N ALA A 103 -6.47 0.10 -24.57
CA ALA A 103 -7.60 0.18 -23.63
C ALA A 103 -8.08 -1.20 -23.11
N SER A 104 -7.92 -2.28 -23.90
CA SER A 104 -8.24 -3.64 -23.47
C SER A 104 -7.46 -4.10 -22.24
N CYS A 105 -6.26 -3.56 -22.01
CA CYS A 105 -5.43 -3.89 -20.85
C CYS A 105 -5.94 -3.26 -19.54
N ALA A 106 -6.76 -2.19 -19.59
CA ALA A 106 -7.20 -1.49 -18.39
C ALA A 106 -7.89 -2.43 -17.39
N SER A 107 -8.72 -3.36 -17.90
CA SER A 107 -9.42 -4.37 -17.10
C SER A 107 -8.51 -5.34 -16.32
N THR A 108 -7.22 -5.41 -16.67
CA THR A 108 -6.25 -6.26 -15.99
C THR A 108 -5.62 -5.60 -14.78
N VAL A 109 -5.78 -4.27 -14.65
CA VAL A 109 -5.26 -3.49 -13.53
C VAL A 109 -6.40 -3.22 -12.57
N VAL A 110 -6.25 -3.71 -11.34
CA VAL A 110 -7.27 -3.52 -10.30
C VAL A 110 -6.62 -2.83 -9.12
N ARG A 111 -7.26 -1.76 -8.65
CA ARG A 111 -6.87 -1.13 -7.41
C ARG A 111 -7.11 -2.10 -6.26
N TRP A 112 -6.09 -2.35 -5.45
CA TRP A 112 -6.28 -3.08 -4.20
C TRP A 112 -7.00 -2.19 -3.19
N THR A 113 -8.28 -2.50 -2.93
CA THR A 113 -9.13 -1.80 -1.97
C THR A 113 -9.57 -2.77 -0.86
N PRO A 114 -8.90 -2.76 0.31
CA PRO A 114 -9.30 -3.65 1.39
C PRO A 114 -10.70 -3.27 1.89
N THR A 115 -11.57 -4.27 2.08
CA THR A 115 -12.97 -4.08 2.50
C THR A 115 -13.13 -3.41 3.86
N TRP A 116 -12.07 -3.39 4.67
CA TRP A 116 -12.01 -2.79 6.00
C TRP A 116 -11.48 -1.35 6.00
N SER A 117 -11.07 -0.80 4.86
CA SER A 117 -10.66 0.61 4.73
C SER A 117 -11.63 1.38 3.83
N LYS A 118 -12.02 2.58 4.27
CA LYS A 118 -12.81 3.53 3.46
C LYS A 118 -11.93 4.51 2.69
N GLN A 119 -10.62 4.29 2.65
CA GLN A 119 -9.67 5.28 2.14
C GLN A 119 -9.45 5.15 0.65
N THR A 120 -9.53 6.29 -0.02
CA THR A 120 -9.28 6.45 -1.45
C THR A 120 -7.86 6.96 -1.73
N ASP A 121 -7.05 7.23 -0.70
CA ASP A 121 -5.64 7.53 -0.86
C ASP A 121 -4.86 6.24 -1.20
N PRO A 122 -4.14 6.18 -2.34
CA PRO A 122 -3.45 4.97 -2.79
C PRO A 122 -2.21 4.65 -1.94
N SER A 123 -1.77 5.60 -1.12
CA SER A 123 -0.50 5.56 -0.43
C SER A 123 -0.58 4.81 0.91
N GLY A 124 -1.79 4.64 1.45
CA GLY A 124 -2.04 3.89 2.69
C GLY A 124 -1.64 4.64 3.96
N ARG A 125 -1.09 5.86 3.84
CA ARG A 125 -0.74 6.76 4.95
C ARG A 125 -1.86 7.00 5.93
N ALA A 126 -3.08 7.10 5.41
CA ALA A 126 -4.19 7.53 6.23
C ALA A 126 -4.74 6.38 7.11
N ILE A 127 -4.19 5.16 7.03
CA ILE A 127 -4.69 4.01 7.78
C ILE A 127 -4.38 4.18 9.28
N ALA A 128 -5.42 4.42 10.07
CA ALA A 128 -5.35 4.71 11.51
C ALA A 128 -4.91 3.53 12.42
N ILE A 129 -4.45 2.43 11.84
CA ILE A 129 -4.07 1.20 12.57
C ILE A 129 -2.57 1.20 12.92
N HIS A 130 -1.79 2.06 12.27
CA HIS A 130 -0.37 2.25 12.59
C HIS A 130 -0.26 3.33 13.66
N GLU A 131 0.25 2.96 14.83
CA GLU A 131 0.63 3.93 15.87
C GLU A 131 2.00 4.49 15.46
N GLN A 132 2.07 5.81 15.25
CA GLN A 132 3.33 6.51 14.96
C GLN A 132 4.09 6.84 16.24
#